data_AF-A0A7D5N5M3-F1
#
_entry.id   AF-A0A7D5N5M3-F1
#
_cell.length_a   1.000
_cell.length_b   1.000
_cell.length_c   1.000
_cell.angle_alpha   90.00
_cell.angle_beta   90.00
_cell.angle_gamma   90.00
#
_symmetry.space_group_name_H-M   'P 1'
#
loop_
_entity.id
_entity.type
_entity.pdbx_description
1 polymer ?
#
loop_
_entity_poly.entity_id
_entity_poly.type
_entity_poly.pdbx_seq_one_letter_code
_entity_poly.pdbx_strand_id
1 'polypeptide(L)' 'MKALILNDTHSAPAGGTAQIRFVHLVPDGGTVSLLRDTTVLTASVNYNTASTYLSVPTGNQFFTVKNGTSTSIYQTLHC' A
#
# COMPACT_ATOMS: atom_id res chain seq x y z
N MET A 1 -19.55 1.58 14.19
CA MET A 1 -18.60 1.15 13.14
C MET A 1 -18.52 2.26 12.08
N LYS A 2 -17.32 2.64 11.64
CA LYS A 2 -17.15 3.63 10.57
C LYS A 2 -16.77 2.88 9.29
N ALA A 3 -17.59 3.01 8.25
CA ALA A 3 -17.25 2.47 6.94
C ALA A 3 -16.19 3.35 6.26
N LEU A 4 -15.20 2.72 5.62
CA LEU A 4 -14.27 3.38 4.72
C LEU A 4 -14.74 3.14 3.29
N ILE A 5 -15.25 4.19 2.65
CA ILE A 5 -15.69 4.13 1.25
C ILE A 5 -14.51 4.53 0.37
N LEU A 6 -14.17 3.65 -0.57
CA LEU A 6 -13.05 3.82 -1.49
C LEU A 6 -13.57 3.79 -2.93
N ASN A 7 -13.41 4.90 -3.63
CA ASN A 7 -13.76 4.97 -5.03
C ASN A 7 -12.67 4.31 -5.86
N ASP A 8 -13.05 3.35 -6.70
CA ASP A 8 -12.16 2.75 -7.67
C ASP A 8 -12.12 3.59 -8.95
N THR A 9 -10.98 3.59 -9.63
CA THR A 9 -10.83 4.22 -10.94
C THR A 9 -10.59 3.14 -11.97
N HIS A 10 -11.55 2.94 -12.87
CA HIS A 10 -11.45 1.94 -13.94
C HIS A 10 -10.66 2.49 -15.15
N SER A 11 -9.41 2.87 -14.91
CA SER A 11 -8.46 3.27 -15.94
C SER A 11 -7.47 2.15 -16.16
N ALA A 12 -7.17 1.83 -17.42
CA ALA A 12 -6.04 0.96 -17.73
C ALA A 12 -4.74 1.59 -17.18
N PRO A 13 -3.87 0.82 -16.50
CA PRO A 13 -2.53 1.28 -16.17
C PRO A 13 -1.72 1.60 -17.43
N ALA A 14 -0.66 2.39 -17.28
CA ALA A 14 0.32 2.56 -18.34
C ALA A 14 0.98 1.21 -18.67
N GLY A 15 1.43 1.05 -19.92
CA GLY A 15 2.09 -0.19 -20.36
C GLY A 15 3.25 -0.59 -19.44
N GLY A 16 3.29 -1.85 -19.02
CA GLY A 16 4.32 -2.39 -18.14
C GLY A 16 4.16 -2.04 -16.65
N THR A 17 3.10 -1.33 -16.25
CA THR A 17 2.79 -1.04 -14.85
C THR A 17 1.45 -1.60 -14.40
N ALA A 18 1.30 -1.73 -13.08
CA ALA A 18 0.06 -2.02 -12.38
C ALA A 18 -0.25 -0.85 -11.43
N GLN A 19 -1.54 -0.63 -11.15
CA GLN A 19 -2.00 0.33 -10.15
C GLN A 19 -2.41 -0.40 -8.89
N ILE A 20 -1.84 -0.05 -7.74
CA ILE A 20 -2.19 -0.62 -6.44
C ILE A 20 -2.65 0.47 -5.47
N ARG A 21 -3.45 0.10 -4.47
CA ARG A 21 -3.82 0.98 -3.36
C ARG A 21 -3.56 0.28 -2.04
N PHE A 22 -2.95 0.99 -1.10
CA PHE A 22 -2.71 0.48 0.24
C PHE A 22 -3.76 1.01 1.22
N VAL A 23 -4.32 0.13 2.05
CA VAL A 23 -5.34 0.48 3.06
C VAL A 23 -4.87 -0.01 4.42
N HIS A 24 -4.85 0.89 5.41
CA HIS A 24 -4.42 0.55 6.75
C HIS A 24 -5.61 0.32 7.69
N LEU A 25 -5.83 -0.94 8.07
CA LEU A 25 -6.97 -1.37 8.90
C LEU A 25 -6.54 -1.95 10.26
N VAL A 26 -5.29 -1.72 10.70
CA VAL A 26 -4.82 -2.19 12.01
C VAL A 26 -4.97 -1.05 13.04
N PRO A 27 -5.95 -1.11 13.96
CA PRO A 27 -6.29 0.01 14.85
C PRO A 27 -5.15 0.39 15.80
N ASP A 28 -4.50 -0.61 16.41
CA ASP A 28 -3.40 -0.41 17.37
C ASP A 28 -2.02 -0.49 16.69
N GLY A 29 -1.99 -0.38 15.36
CA GLY A 29 -0.78 -0.48 14.58
C GLY A 29 0.12 0.73 14.76
N GLY A 30 -0.42 1.95 14.89
CA GLY A 30 0.32 3.21 14.67
C GLY A 30 0.33 3.62 13.20
N THR A 31 1.18 4.57 12.79
CA THR A 31 1.28 4.95 11.37
C THR A 31 2.18 3.98 10.60
N VAL A 32 1.71 3.50 9.45
CA VAL A 32 2.43 2.50 8.64
C VAL A 32 2.89 3.08 7.31
N SER A 33 4.00 2.57 6.80
CA SER A 33 4.56 2.91 5.51
C SER A 33 4.63 1.67 4.64
N LEU A 34 4.33 1.81 3.35
CA LEU A 34 4.51 0.76 2.35
C LEU A 34 5.77 1.05 1.54
N LEU A 35 6.62 0.04 1.45
CA LEU A 35 7.84 0.08 0.67
C LEU A 35 7.81 -1.03 -0.38
N ARG A 36 8.44 -0.77 -1.53
CA ARG A 36 8.88 -1.81 -2.47
C ARG A 36 10.39 -1.91 -2.35
N ASP A 37 10.87 -3.06 -1.92
CA ASP A 37 12.28 -3.26 -1.53
C ASP A 37 12.73 -2.19 -0.51
N THR A 38 13.58 -1.25 -0.92
CA THR A 38 14.05 -0.12 -0.11
C THR A 38 13.36 1.20 -0.43
N THR A 39 12.54 1.25 -1.48
CA THR A 39 11.86 2.47 -1.94
C THR A 39 10.54 2.65 -1.21
N VAL A 40 10.35 3.80 -0.56
CA VAL A 40 9.07 4.16 0.06
C VAL A 40 8.07 4.54 -1.02
N LEU A 41 6.95 3.81 -1.09
CA LEU A 41 5.85 4.12 -2.01
C LEU A 41 4.83 5.05 -1.37
N THR A 42 4.52 4.83 -0.09
CA THR A 42 3.69 5.73 0.72
C THR A 42 4.12 5.66 2.17
N ALA A 43 4.13 6.80 2.85
CA ALA A 43 4.59 6.93 4.23
C ALA A 43 3.46 7.38 5.15
N SER A 44 3.56 6.98 6.42
CA SER A 44 2.71 7.46 7.51
C SER A 44 1.20 7.38 7.25
N VAL A 45 0.75 6.28 6.66
CA VAL A 45 -0.67 5.98 6.43
C VAL A 45 -1.34 5.72 7.79
N ASN A 46 -2.34 6.53 8.11
CA ASN A 46 -3.07 6.46 9.37
C ASN A 46 -4.07 5.30 9.37
N TYR A 47 -4.47 4.84 10.56
CA TYR A 47 -5.57 3.88 10.68
C TYR A 47 -6.83 4.39 9.97
N ASN A 48 -7.52 3.47 9.31
CA ASN A 48 -8.78 3.70 8.60
C ASN A 48 -8.65 4.75 7.49
N THR A 49 -7.49 4.76 6.83
CA THR A 49 -7.20 5.55 5.63
C THR A 49 -6.57 4.69 4.55
N ALA A 50 -6.57 5.19 3.32
CA ALA A 50 -5.91 4.57 2.18
C ALA A 50 -4.94 5.55 1.51
N SER A 51 -3.92 5.01 0.84
CA SER A 51 -3.06 5.78 -0.06
C SER A 51 -3.83 6.24 -1.30
N THR A 52 -3.23 7.14 -2.07
CA THR A 52 -3.56 7.27 -3.49
C THR A 52 -3.21 5.98 -4.23
N TYR A 53 -3.67 5.83 -5.48
CA TYR A 53 -3.13 4.77 -6.33
C TYR A 53 -1.62 4.97 -6.54
N LEU A 54 -0.88 3.87 -6.52
CA LEU A 54 0.56 3.80 -6.69
C LEU A 54 0.84 3.00 -7.96
N SER A 55 1.66 3.56 -8.83
CA SER A 55 2.13 2.88 -10.04
C SER A 55 3.34 2.02 -9.70
N VAL A 56 3.25 0.72 -9.96
CA VAL A 56 4.34 -0.24 -9.75
C VAL A 56 4.62 -1.01 -11.04
N PRO A 57 5.86 -1.47 -11.30
CA PRO A 57 6.12 -2.37 -12.42
C PRO A 57 5.26 -3.64 -12.31
N THR A 58 4.85 -4.17 -13.46
CA THR A 58 4.18 -5.48 -13.58
C THR A 58 5.11 -6.63 -13.17
N GLY A 59 4.53 -7.80 -12.85
CA GLY A 59 5.26 -8.98 -12.40
C GLY A 59 5.30 -9.13 -10.88
N ASN A 60 6.16 -10.03 -10.40
CA ASN A 60 6.27 -10.34 -8.97
C ASN A 60 6.93 -9.20 -8.22
N GLN A 61 6.21 -8.64 -7.25
CA GLN A 61 6.70 -7.53 -6.42
C GLN A 61 6.69 -7.92 -4.94
N PHE A 62 7.76 -7.52 -4.25
CA PHE A 62 7.86 -7.64 -2.80
C PHE A 62 7.56 -6.30 -2.15
N PHE A 63 6.58 -6.32 -1.25
CA PHE A 63 6.24 -5.16 -0.46
C PHE A 63 6.58 -5.40 1.00
N THR A 64 7.12 -4.36 1.63
CA THR A 64 7.37 -4.32 3.05
C THR A 64 6.46 -3.28 3.68
N VAL A 65 5.69 -3.69 4.69
CA VAL A 65 4.93 -2.77 5.53
C VAL A 65 5.71 -2.54 6.80
N LYS A 66 6.05 -1.28 7.09
CA LYS A 66 6.78 -0.89 8.30
C LYS A 66 5.94 0.05 9.15
N ASN A 67 5.89 -0.22 10.44
CA ASN A 67 5.45 0.77 11.41
C ASN A 67 6.65 1.59 11.92
N GLY A 68 6.41 2.79 12.47
CA GLY A 68 7.43 3.64 13.09
C GLY A 68 8.26 2.96 14.18
N THR A 69 7.83 1.82 14.70
CA THR A 69 8.53 1.01 15.72
C THR A 69 9.32 -0.20 15.18
N SER A 70 9.52 -0.31 13.85
CA SER A 70 10.40 -1.28 13.15
C SER A 70 9.88 -2.71 12.91
N THR A 71 8.64 -3.04 13.24
CA THR A 71 8.06 -4.33 12.83
C THR A 71 7.80 -4.32 11.32
N SER A 72 8.50 -5.18 10.58
CA SER A 72 8.34 -5.34 9.13
C SER A 72 7.46 -6.55 8.84
N ILE A 73 6.32 -6.35 8.17
CA ILE A 73 5.53 -7.44 7.58
C ILE A 73 5.90 -7.52 6.10
N TYR A 74 6.36 -8.69 5.65
CA TYR A 74 6.63 -8.95 4.25
C TYR A 74 5.38 -9.54 3.59
N GLN A 75 4.88 -8.90 2.53
CA GLN A 75 3.77 -9.40 1.73
C GLN A 75 4.22 -9.49 0.28
N THR A 76 4.10 -10.67 -0.31
CA THR A 76 4.30 -10.86 -1.75
C THR A 76 2.98 -10.62 -2.47
N LEU A 77 3.03 -9.84 -3.54
CA LEU A 77 1.90 -9.65 -4.45
C LEU A 77 2.30 -10.10 -5.85
N HIS A 78 1.48 -10.95 -6.45
CA HIS A 78 1.62 -11.34 -7.85
C HIS A 78 0.75 -10.38 -8.66
N CYS A 79 1.38 -9.55 -9.50
CA CYS A 79 0.72 -8.55 -10.34
C CYS A 79 0.76 -8.97 -11.80
#